data_AF-A0A7W9S1X0-F1
#
_entry.id   AF-A0A7W9S1X0-F1
#
_cell.length_a   1.000
_cell.length_b   1.000
_cell.length_c   1.000
_cell.angle_alpha   90.00
_cell.angle_beta   90.00
_cell.angle_gamma   90.00
#
_symmetry.space_group_name_H-M   'P 1'
#
loop_
_entity.id
_entity.type
_entity.pdbx_description
1 polymer ?
#
loop_
_entity_poly.entity_id
_entity_poly.type
_entity_poly.pdbx_seq_one_letter_code
_entity_poly.pdbx_strand_id
1 'polypeptide(L)' 'MSAALALGDALGVPPRAIAELLPVIEAVMVVKLNEQVERPNG' A
#
# COMPACT_ATOMS: atom_id res chain seq x y z
N MET A 1 7.11 3.88 4.42
CA MET A 1 6.77 2.48 4.13
C MET A 1 6.29 1.68 5.35
N SER A 2 6.07 2.31 6.52
CA SER A 2 5.69 1.59 7.76
C SER A 2 4.18 1.34 7.91
N ALA A 3 3.35 2.06 7.16
CA ALA A 3 1.88 1.95 7.26
C ALA A 3 1.36 0.57 6.84
N ALA A 4 1.94 -0.03 5.80
CA ALA A 4 1.57 -1.38 5.37
C ALA A 4 1.94 -2.43 6.42
N LEU A 5 3.10 -2.29 7.09
CA LEU A 5 3.52 -3.16 8.19
C LEU A 5 2.58 -3.03 9.41
N ALA A 6 2.21 -1.81 9.79
CA ALA A 6 1.28 -1.56 10.88
C ALA A 6 -0.15 -2.07 10.58
N LEU A 7 -0.61 -1.90 9.33
CA LEU A 7 -1.88 -2.47 8.87
C LEU A 7 -1.84 -4.00 8.93
N GLY A 8 -0.77 -4.61 8.44
CA GLY A 8 -0.60 -6.05 8.48
C GLY A 8 -0.59 -6.63 9.89
N ASP A 9 0.10 -5.96 10.82
CA ASP A 9 0.10 -6.32 12.24
C ASP A 9 -1.33 -6.27 12.83
N ALA A 10 -2.08 -5.20 12.54
CA ALA A 10 -3.48 -5.07 12.98
C ALA A 10 -4.42 -6.13 12.38
N LEU A 11 -4.11 -6.65 11.18
CA LEU A 11 -4.84 -7.73 10.53
C LEU A 11 -4.37 -9.13 10.94
N GLY A 12 -3.38 -9.24 11.84
CA GLY A 12 -2.80 -10.50 12.28
C GLY A 12 -1.94 -11.19 11.22
N VAL A 13 -1.47 -10.45 10.21
CA VAL A 13 -0.60 -10.98 9.16
C VAL A 13 0.86 -10.94 9.66
N PRO A 14 1.62 -12.04 9.53
CA PRO A 14 3.01 -12.06 9.93
C PRO A 14 3.82 -10.92 9.27
N PRO A 15 4.66 -10.18 10.02
CA PRO A 15 5.41 -9.04 9.48
C PRO A 15 6.28 -9.39 8.27
N ARG A 16 6.84 -10.62 8.22
CA ARG A 16 7.60 -11.11 7.07
C ARG A 16 6.73 -11.24 5.82
N ALA A 17 5.52 -11.78 5.95
CA ALA A 17 4.61 -11.90 4.82
C ALA A 17 4.21 -10.52 4.27
N ILE A 18 4.02 -9.53 5.14
CA ILE A 18 3.77 -8.15 4.71
C ILE A 18 4.99 -7.55 4.02
N ALA A 19 6.19 -7.79 4.55
CA ALA A 19 7.43 -7.30 3.95
C ALA A 19 7.61 -7.81 2.50
N GLU A 20 7.30 -9.09 2.24
CA GLU A 20 7.32 -9.66 0.87
C GLU A 20 6.28 -9.04 -0.06
N LEU A 21 5.15 -8.57 0.49
CA LEU A 21 4.07 -7.94 -0.29
C LEU A 21 4.29 -6.44 -0.53
N LEU A 22 5.23 -5.80 0.18
CA LEU A 22 5.50 -4.36 0.06
C LEU A 22 5.73 -3.89 -1.38
N PRO A 23 6.51 -4.58 -2.24
CA PRO A 23 6.74 -4.13 -3.61
C PRO A 23 5.45 -4.01 -4.43
N VAL A 24 4.52 -4.95 -4.25
CA VAL A 24 3.24 -4.94 -4.95
C VAL A 24 2.31 -3.87 -4.38
N ILE A 25 2.29 -3.70 -3.06
CA ILE A 25 1.52 -2.64 -2.39
C ILE A 25 1.96 -1.26 -2.88
N GLU A 26 3.27 -1.03 -3.02
CA GLU A 26 3.80 0.22 -3.56
C GLU A 26 3.42 0.45 -5.01
N ALA A 27 3.51 -0.59 -5.85
CA ALA A 27 3.09 -0.49 -7.25
C ALA A 27 1.62 -0.07 -7.37
N VAL A 28 0.73 -0.69 -6.59
CA VAL A 28 -0.69 -0.31 -6.57
C VAL A 28 -0.89 1.11 -6.01
N MET A 29 -0.15 1.48 -4.96
CA MET A 29 -0.22 2.82 -4.38
C MET A 29 0.15 3.90 -5.39
N VAL A 30 1.22 3.70 -6.18
CA VAL A 30 1.63 4.63 -7.24
C VAL A 30 0.56 4.75 -8.32
N VAL A 31 0.02 3.62 -8.78
CA VAL A 31 -1.08 3.60 -9.76
C VAL A 31 -2.28 4.40 -9.23
N LYS A 32 -2.71 4.15 -7.99
CA LYS A 32 -3.86 4.85 -7.37
C LYS A 32 -3.59 6.31 -7.06
N LEU A 33 -2.37 6.69 -6.74
CA LEU A 33 -2.00 8.09 -6.57
C LEU A 33 -2.08 8.83 -7.90
N ASN A 34 -1.55 8.24 -8.97
CA ASN A 34 -1.60 8.84 -10.31
C ASN A 34 -3.04 8.96 -10.82
N GLU A 35 -3.87 7.92 -10.64
CA GLU A 35 -5.30 7.97 -10.98
C GLU A 35 -6.05 9.12 -10.28
N GLN A 36 -5.66 9.48 -9.05
CA GLN A 36 -6.28 10.59 -8.30
C GLN A 36 -5.83 11.96 -8.82
N VAL A 37 -4.61 12.09 -9.33
CA VAL A 37 -4.11 13.32 -9.94
C VAL A 37 -4.74 13.53 -11.33
N GLU A 38 -4.98 12.46 -12.08
CA GLU A 38 -5.63 12.51 -13.40
C GLU A 38 -7.14 12.78 -13.32
N ARG A 39 -7.77 12.52 -12.17
CA ARG A 39 -9.14 12.97 -11.90
C ARG A 39 -9.06 14.45 -11.52
N PRO A 40 -9.54 15.39 -12.36
CA PRO A 40 -9.67 16.76 -11.91
C PRO A 40 -10.61 16.72 -10.71
N ASN A 41 -10.21 17.33 -9.60
CA ASN A 41 -11.11 17.61 -8.50
C ASN A 41 -12.27 18.44 -9.06
N GLY A 42 -13.40 17.80 -9.41
CA GLY A 42 -14.66 18.44 -9.80
C GLY A 42 -14.55 19.55 -10.84
#